data_AF-A0AAV6UVF4-F1
#
_entry.id   AF-A0AAV6UVF4-F1
#
_cell.length_a   1.000
_cell.length_b   1.000
_cell.length_c   1.000
_cell.angle_alpha   90.00
_cell.angle_beta   90.00
_cell.angle_gamma   90.00
#
_symmetry.space_group_name_H-M   'P 1'
#
loop_
_entity.id
_entity.type
_entity.pdbx_description
1 polymer ?
#
loop_
_entity_poly.entity_id
_entity_poly.type
_entity_poly.pdbx_seq_one_letter_code
_entity_poly.pdbx_strand_id
1 'polypeptide(L)'
;MINLRFCGPKLSICCSILSVWGIVMLVLMGIFLGVNSAAFAEDLGIEEFADEPDFATQMNRVYTQASYNCLIAACLYVGTLGISVWQYFLNRKATSTTT
;
A
#
# COMPACT_ATOMS: atom_id res chain seq x y z
N MET A 1 17.23 17.38 22.62
CA MET A 1 16.99 17.61 21.18
C MET A 1 16.64 16.27 20.55
N ILE A 2 15.36 16.04 20.25
CA ILE A 2 14.93 14.81 19.57
C ILE A 2 15.41 14.95 18.12
N ASN A 3 16.50 14.28 17.76
CA ASN A 3 16.99 14.28 16.39
C ASN A 3 16.04 13.43 15.55
N LEU A 4 15.05 14.08 14.94
CA LEU A 4 14.02 13.44 14.12
C LEU A 4 14.56 12.99 12.74
N ARG A 5 15.86 12.73 12.61
CA ARG A 5 16.53 12.25 11.39
C ARG A 5 16.96 10.81 11.61
N PHE A 6 16.03 9.87 11.44
CA PHE A 6 16.32 8.44 11.59
C PHE A 6 16.79 7.80 10.27
N CYS A 7 16.46 8.41 9.13
CA CYS A 7 16.74 7.88 7.79
C CYS A 7 17.73 8.77 7.04
N GLY A 8 18.86 8.20 6.59
CA GLY A 8 19.86 8.90 5.79
C GLY A 8 19.34 9.32 4.40
N PRO A 9 19.99 10.29 3.71
CA PRO A 9 19.49 10.87 2.47
C PRO A 9 19.29 9.86 1.33
N LYS A 10 20.11 8.80 1.26
CA LYS A 10 19.99 7.74 0.24
C LYS A 10 18.82 6.80 0.53
N LEU A 11 18.60 6.45 1.80
CA LEU A 11 17.55 5.53 2.23
C LEU A 11 16.16 6.17 2.09
N SER A 12 16.03 7.47 2.39
CA SER A 12 14.78 8.22 2.27
C SER A 12 14.27 8.32 0.81
N ILE A 13 15.19 8.43 -0.16
CA ILE A 13 14.84 8.39 -1.60
C ILE A 13 14.34 7.00 -1.99
N CYS A 14 15.03 5.94 -1.56
CA CYS A 14 14.60 4.56 -1.83
C CYS A 14 13.20 4.27 -1.27
N CYS A 15 12.95 4.62 0.00
CA CYS A 15 11.63 4.46 0.63
C CYS A 15 10.54 5.25 -0.09
N SER A 16 10.86 6.42 -0.65
CA SER A 16 9.90 7.22 -1.42
C SER A 16 9.52 6.54 -2.73
N ILE A 17 10.49 6.01 -3.49
CA ILE A 17 10.24 5.30 -4.75
C ILE A 17 9.41 4.03 -4.51
N LEU A 18 9.78 3.22 -3.51
CA LEU A 18 9.04 2.01 -3.14
C LEU A 18 7.62 2.33 -2.68
N SER A 19 7.43 3.42 -1.93
CA SER A 19 6.10 3.83 -1.50
C SER A 19 5.23 4.25 -2.68
N VAL A 20 5.75 5.03 -3.63
CA VAL A 20 4.99 5.42 -4.84
C VAL A 20 4.58 4.20 -5.65
N TRP A 21 5.50 3.26 -5.87
CA TRP A 21 5.20 2.02 -6.57
C TRP A 21 4.12 1.19 -5.85
N GLY A 22 4.28 0.99 -4.54
CA GLY A 22 3.32 0.26 -3.70
C GLY A 22 1.93 0.87 -3.72
N ILE A 23 1.82 2.21 -3.64
CA ILE A 23 0.53 2.92 -3.70
C ILE A 23 -0.18 2.64 -5.01
N VAL A 24 0.49 2.81 -6.15
CA VAL A 24 -0.14 2.62 -7.48
C VAL A 24 -0.65 1.19 -7.62
N MET A 25 0.17 0.20 -7.27
CA MET A 25 -0.18 -1.21 -7.38
C MET A 25 -1.34 -1.59 -6.44
N LEU A 26 -1.29 -1.19 -5.17
CA LEU A 26 -2.31 -1.53 -4.18
C LEU A 26 -3.65 -0.84 -4.42
N VAL A 27 -3.65 0.42 -4.90
CA VAL A 27 -4.89 1.13 -5.24
C VAL A 27 -5.57 0.47 -6.43
N LEU A 28 -4.82 0.15 -7.50
CA LEU A 28 -5.38 -0.54 -8.66
C LEU A 28 -5.95 -1.90 -8.26
N MET A 29 -5.21 -2.68 -7.46
CA MET A 29 -5.68 -3.98 -6.97
C MET A 29 -6.92 -3.85 -6.09
N GLY A 30 -6.95 -2.89 -5.16
CA GLY A 30 -8.09 -2.64 -4.29
C GLY A 30 -9.36 -2.28 -5.07
N ILE A 31 -9.25 -1.46 -6.11
CA ILE A 31 -10.38 -1.11 -6.98
C ILE A 31 -10.86 -2.32 -7.78
N PHE A 32 -9.95 -3.10 -8.39
CA PHE A 32 -10.33 -4.29 -9.16
C PHE A 32 -10.96 -5.39 -8.31
N LEU A 33 -10.51 -5.55 -7.06
CA LEU A 33 -11.15 -6.44 -6.09
C LEU A 33 -12.54 -5.91 -5.67
N GLY A 34 -12.70 -4.59 -5.52
CA GLY A 34 -13.98 -3.97 -5.16
C GLY A 34 -15.08 -4.12 -6.22
N VAL A 35 -14.71 -4.27 -7.49
CA VAL A 35 -15.66 -4.57 -8.59
C VAL A 35 -15.86 -6.08 -8.82
N ASN A 36 -15.33 -6.95 -7.94
CA ASN A 36 -15.39 -8.41 -8.06
C ASN A 36 -14.83 -8.93 -9.40
N SER A 37 -13.64 -8.47 -9.80
CA SER A 37 -13.01 -8.88 -11.07
C SER A 37 -12.64 -10.37 -11.08
N ALA A 38 -13.09 -11.10 -12.12
CA ALA A 38 -12.81 -12.53 -12.30
C ALA A 38 -11.32 -12.88 -12.39
N ALA A 39 -10.46 -11.90 -12.71
CA ALA A 39 -9.01 -12.11 -12.76
C ALA A 39 -8.39 -12.53 -11.41
N PHE A 40 -9.04 -12.19 -10.30
CA PHE A 40 -8.58 -12.51 -8.94
C PHE A 40 -9.31 -13.72 -8.33
N ALA A 41 -10.15 -14.43 -9.09
CA ALA A 41 -10.92 -15.54 -8.56
C ALA A 41 -10.02 -16.72 -8.14
N GLU A 42 -8.96 -16.99 -8.91
CA GLU A 42 -7.97 -18.02 -8.60
C GLU A 42 -7.09 -17.60 -7.40
N ASP A 43 -6.65 -16.34 -7.36
CA ASP A 43 -5.86 -15.79 -6.25
C ASP A 43 -6.60 -15.82 -4.90
N LEU A 44 -7.93 -15.65 -4.92
CA LEU A 44 -8.78 -15.67 -3.73
C LEU A 44 -9.29 -17.07 -3.35
N GLY A 45 -8.95 -18.11 -4.13
CA GLY A 45 -9.37 -19.48 -3.84
C GLY A 45 -10.89 -19.69 -3.89
N ILE A 46 -11.60 -18.95 -4.75
CA ILE A 46 -13.07 -18.98 -4.80
C ILE A 46 -13.62 -20.39 -5.12
N GLU A 47 -12.88 -21.19 -5.89
CA GLU A 47 -13.25 -22.57 -6.24
C GLU A 47 -13.38 -23.50 -5.03
N GLU A 48 -12.69 -23.20 -3.92
CA GLU A 48 -12.66 -24.04 -2.72
C GLU A 48 -14.00 -24.05 -1.95
N PHE A 49 -14.87 -23.07 -2.21
CA PHE A 49 -16.18 -22.93 -1.56
C PHE A 49 -17.36 -23.04 -2.55
N ALA A 50 -17.10 -23.52 -3.78
CA ALA A 50 -18.11 -23.58 -4.84
C ALA A 50 -19.34 -24.45 -4.50
N ASP A 51 -19.17 -25.45 -3.64
CA ASP A 51 -20.24 -26.36 -3.18
C ASP A 51 -21.08 -25.78 -2.03
N GLU A 52 -20.76 -24.59 -1.52
CA GLU A 52 -21.53 -23.98 -0.43
C GLU A 52 -22.87 -23.37 -0.91
N PRO A 53 -23.95 -23.54 -0.13
CA PRO A 53 -25.28 -23.00 -0.47
C PRO A 53 -25.31 -21.47 -0.57
N ASP A 54 -24.37 -20.78 0.09
CA ASP A 54 -24.25 -19.32 0.14
C ASP A 54 -23.05 -18.78 -0.67
N PHE A 55 -22.60 -19.52 -1.69
CA PHE A 55 -21.43 -19.21 -2.52
C PHE A 55 -21.33 -17.73 -2.94
N ALA A 56 -22.42 -17.15 -3.48
CA ALA A 56 -22.40 -15.78 -3.97
C ALA A 56 -22.14 -14.73 -2.86
N THR A 57 -22.68 -14.98 -1.66
CA THR A 57 -22.50 -14.10 -0.49
C THR A 57 -21.08 -14.23 0.06
N GLN A 58 -20.58 -15.47 0.16
CA GLN A 58 -19.21 -15.77 0.58
C GLN A 58 -18.19 -15.13 -0.36
N MET A 59 -18.36 -15.31 -1.67
CA MET A 59 -17.49 -14.74 -2.70
C MET A 59 -17.39 -13.21 -2.55
N ASN A 60 -18.52 -12.51 -2.50
CA ASN A 60 -18.52 -11.06 -2.36
C ASN A 60 -17.84 -10.60 -1.06
N ARG A 61 -18.01 -11.36 0.03
CA ARG A 61 -17.32 -11.09 1.30
C ARG A 61 -15.80 -11.19 1.16
N VAL A 62 -15.29 -12.24 0.51
CA VAL A 62 -13.84 -12.44 0.31
C VAL A 62 -13.25 -11.32 -0.56
N TYR A 63 -13.90 -10.99 -1.69
CA TYR A 63 -13.48 -9.89 -2.56
C TYR A 63 -13.48 -8.54 -1.83
N THR A 64 -14.56 -8.24 -1.12
CA THR A 64 -14.70 -6.99 -0.35
C THR A 64 -13.64 -6.90 0.75
N GLN A 65 -13.37 -7.99 1.47
CA GLN A 65 -12.35 -8.03 2.51
C GLN A 65 -10.94 -7.82 1.93
N ALA A 66 -10.62 -8.48 0.81
CA ALA A 66 -9.34 -8.29 0.12
C ALA A 66 -9.18 -6.85 -0.39
N SER A 67 -10.23 -6.27 -0.96
CA SER A 67 -10.26 -4.88 -1.40
C SER A 67 -9.94 -3.90 -0.25
N TYR A 68 -10.61 -4.06 0.91
CA TYR A 68 -10.34 -3.22 2.08
C TYR A 68 -8.91 -3.36 2.58
N ASN A 69 -8.36 -4.58 2.65
CA ASN A 69 -6.98 -4.81 3.07
C ASN A 69 -5.98 -4.10 2.15
N CYS A 70 -6.16 -4.18 0.83
CA CYS A 70 -5.32 -3.50 -0.15
C CYS A 70 -5.42 -1.97 -0.05
N LEU A 71 -6.62 -1.43 0.12
CA LEU A 71 -6.83 0.02 0.25
C LEU A 71 -6.25 0.58 1.56
N ILE A 72 -6.41 -0.15 2.67
CA ILE A 72 -5.79 0.23 3.96
C ILE A 72 -4.26 0.19 3.84
N ALA A 73 -3.71 -0.86 3.21
CA ALA A 73 -2.27 -0.93 2.96
C ALA A 73 -1.78 0.23 2.09
N ALA A 74 -2.52 0.62 1.05
CA ALA A 74 -2.21 1.79 0.24
C ALA A 74 -2.17 3.08 1.09
N CYS A 75 -3.13 3.27 2.00
CA CYS A 75 -3.13 4.39 2.95
C CYS A 75 -1.88 4.41 3.85
N LEU A 76 -1.43 3.25 4.32
CA LEU A 76 -0.18 3.14 5.09
C LEU A 76 1.03 3.58 4.26
N TYR A 77 1.11 3.16 2.99
CA TYR A 77 2.18 3.60 2.09
C TYR A 77 2.14 5.11 1.79
N VAL A 78 0.96 5.73 1.74
CA VAL A 78 0.84 7.20 1.65
C VAL A 78 1.43 7.86 2.90
N GLY A 79 1.16 7.30 4.08
CA GLY A 79 1.74 7.77 5.34
C GLY A 79 3.27 7.66 5.36
N THR A 80 3.82 6.52 4.94
CA THR A 80 5.28 6.32 4.88
C THR A 80 5.94 7.22 3.83
N LEU A 81 5.27 7.48 2.70
CA LEU A 81 5.73 8.44 1.70
C LEU A 81 5.81 9.85 2.29
N GLY A 82 4.77 10.30 2.98
CA GLY A 82 4.73 11.61 3.64
C GLY A 82 5.89 11.80 4.63
N ILE A 83 6.14 10.79 5.47
CA ILE A 83 7.28 10.79 6.40
C ILE A 83 8.60 10.80 5.62
N SER A 84 8.75 9.97 4.59
CA SER A 84 9.98 9.87 3.80
C SER A 84 10.32 11.17 3.08
N VAL A 85 9.31 11.86 2.52
CA VAL A 85 9.44 13.18 1.88
C VAL A 85 9.80 14.24 2.92
N TRP A 86 9.17 14.22 4.09
CA TRP A 86 9.53 15.11 5.19
C TRP A 86 10.99 14.94 5.61
N GLN A 87 11.45 13.70 5.77
CA GLN A 87 12.85 13.36 6.07
C GLN A 87 13.80 13.84 4.96
N TYR A 88 13.40 13.72 3.69
CA TYR A 88 14.19 14.19 2.55
C TYR A 88 14.41 15.72 2.62
N PHE A 89 13.37 16.50 2.88
CA PHE A 89 13.48 17.96 3.02
C PHE A 89 14.36 18.38 4.20
N LEU A 90 14.22 17.73 5.36
CA LEU A 90 15.06 17.99 6.53
C LEU A 90 16.54 17.67 6.24
N ASN A 91 16.79 16.56 5.55
CA ASN A 91 18.15 16.17 5.18
C ASN A 91 18.80 17.15 4.19
N ARG A 92 18.05 17.68 3.21
CA ARG A 92 18.55 18.70 2.29
C ARG A 92 18.91 20.01 2.98
N LYS A 93 18.07 20.49 3.90
CA LYS A 93 18.29 21.74 4.64
C LYS A 93 19.56 21.67 5.50
N ALA A 94 19.82 20.53 6.14
CA ALA A 94 21.01 20.37 6.95
C ALA A 94 22.30 20.31 6.13
N THR A 95 22.28 19.69 4.94
CA THR A 95 23.46 19.66 4.05
C THR A 95 23.84 21.07 3.58
N SER A 96 22.87 21.95 3.29
CA SER A 96 23.15 23.34 2.90
C SER A 96 23.76 24.22 4.01
N THR A 97 23.67 23.81 5.28
CA THR A 97 24.22 24.58 6.41
C THR A 97 25.67 24.20 6.75
N THR A 98 26.20 23.11 6.18
CA THR A 98 27.58 22.62 6.43
C THR A 98 28.54 22.99 5.30
N THR A 99 28.16 23.88 4.38
CA THR A 99 29.03 24.44 3.33
C THR A 99 29.18 25.93 3.58
#